data_AF-A0A6G3WM18-F1
#
_entry.id   AF-A0A6G3WM18-F1
#
_cell.length_a   1.000
_cell.length_b   1.000
_cell.length_c   1.000
_cell.angle_alpha   90.00
_cell.angle_beta   90.00
_cell.angle_gamma   90.00
#
_symmetry.space_group_name_H-M   'P 1'
#
loop_
_entity.id
_entity.type
_entity.pdbx_description
1 polymer ?
#
loop_
_entity_poly.entity_id
_entity_poly.type
_entity_poly.pdbx_seq_one_letter_code
_entity_poly.pdbx_strand_id
1 'polypeptide(L)'
;DVLLWVESDVDERTGYGRAVTRVPFRDGAVLDSSSSAVRHHRPLPGSRHLHPAFDPVDGRVLVSHWVGEAHHYAVYRADDFLDGRYEPLHTVVDVALRDGEWVQGCALHGNHIYQLTGKGYTDEAGANPPSGGGDTYV
;
A
#
# COMPACT_ATOMS: atom_id res chain seq x y z
N ASP A 1 15.18 17.29 1.50
CA ASP A 1 15.13 15.97 2.15
C ASP A 1 14.31 15.00 1.33
N VAL A 2 14.75 13.75 1.22
CA VAL A 2 13.96 12.68 0.60
C VAL A 2 12.99 12.15 1.66
N LEU A 3 11.71 12.05 1.31
CA LEU A 3 10.66 11.56 2.19
C LEU A 3 10.17 10.21 1.68
N LEU A 4 10.01 9.26 2.60
CA LEU A 4 9.49 7.93 2.32
C LEU A 4 8.08 7.83 2.87
N TRP A 5 7.16 7.32 2.04
CA TRP A 5 5.87 6.84 2.49
C TRP A 5 5.97 5.33 2.67
N VAL A 6 5.68 4.85 3.88
CA VAL A 6 5.84 3.43 4.22
C VAL A 6 4.66 2.93 5.03
N GLU A 7 4.45 1.62 4.94
CA GLU A 7 3.61 0.87 5.87
C GLU A 7 4.21 0.94 7.27
N SER A 8 3.36 0.98 8.30
CA SER A 8 3.79 1.08 9.69
C SER A 8 2.75 0.49 10.64
N ASP A 9 3.09 0.39 11.93
CA ASP A 9 2.24 -0.22 12.96
C ASP A 9 1.78 -1.64 12.57
N VAL A 10 2.77 -2.52 12.41
CA VAL A 10 2.56 -3.88 11.90
C VAL A 10 1.54 -4.66 12.73
N ASP A 11 0.73 -5.46 12.05
CA ASP A 11 -0.02 -6.54 12.70
C ASP A 11 0.92 -7.73 12.92
N GLU A 12 1.28 -8.00 14.18
CA GLU A 12 2.25 -9.06 14.54
C GLU A 12 1.82 -10.47 14.11
N ARG A 13 0.52 -10.74 13.88
CA ARG A 13 0.07 -12.05 13.40
C ARG A 13 0.27 -12.25 11.91
N THR A 14 0.24 -11.17 11.12
CA THR A 14 0.20 -11.25 9.65
C THR A 14 1.41 -10.61 8.97
N GLY A 15 2.12 -9.72 9.67
CA GLY A 15 3.25 -8.95 9.14
C GLY A 15 2.84 -7.75 8.29
N TYR A 16 1.55 -7.49 8.06
CA TYR A 16 1.09 -6.36 7.24
C TYR A 16 0.96 -5.06 8.04
N GLY A 17 1.18 -3.92 7.38
CA GLY A 17 0.94 -2.61 7.97
C GLY A 17 -0.53 -2.34 8.31
N ARG A 18 -0.76 -1.66 9.44
CA ARG A 18 -2.10 -1.16 9.85
C ARG A 18 -2.21 0.36 9.74
N ALA A 19 -1.10 1.03 9.44
CA ALA A 19 -1.02 2.47 9.30
C ALA A 19 -0.06 2.85 8.18
N VAL A 20 -0.17 4.10 7.71
CA VAL A 20 0.78 4.73 6.80
C VAL A 20 1.59 5.77 7.57
N THR A 21 2.88 5.88 7.30
CA THR A 21 3.71 6.96 7.84
C THR A 21 4.55 7.63 6.75
N ARG A 22 4.94 8.88 6.98
CA ARG A 22 5.89 9.61 6.14
C ARG A 22 7.10 10.01 6.96
N VAL A 23 8.26 9.49 6.59
CA VAL A 23 9.50 9.67 7.36
C VAL A 23 10.63 10.21 6.48
N PRO A 24 11.56 11.01 7.02
CA PRO A 24 12.73 11.43 6.27
C PRO A 24 13.68 10.25 6.08
N PHE A 25 14.14 10.04 4.85
CA PHE A 25 15.24 9.12 4.58
C PHE A 25 16.54 9.71 5.16
N ARG A 26 17.30 8.85 5.84
CA ARG A 26 18.65 9.15 6.34
C ARG A 26 19.52 7.93 6.09
N ASP A 27 20.62 8.15 5.38
CA ASP A 27 21.57 7.08 5.06
C ASP A 27 22.11 6.41 6.33
N GLY A 28 22.12 5.07 6.33
CA GLY A 28 22.57 4.25 7.47
C GLY A 28 21.72 4.34 8.75
N ALA A 29 20.62 5.09 8.75
CA ALA A 29 19.80 5.26 9.95
C ALA A 29 18.84 4.08 10.17
N VAL A 30 18.62 3.74 11.44
CA VAL A 30 17.55 2.84 11.88
C VAL A 30 16.47 3.68 12.55
N LEU A 31 15.23 3.54 12.07
CA LEU A 31 14.06 4.18 12.67
C LEU A 31 13.14 3.09 13.23
N ASP A 32 13.00 3.08 14.55
CA ASP A 32 12.12 2.15 15.24
C ASP A 32 10.65 2.62 15.15
N SER A 33 9.72 1.69 14.91
CA SER A 33 8.30 2.02 14.78
C SER A 33 7.69 2.58 16.07
N SER A 34 8.27 2.31 17.25
CA SER A 34 7.81 2.86 18.53
C SER A 34 8.34 4.26 18.82
N SER A 35 9.23 4.79 17.96
CA SER A 35 9.77 6.13 18.11
C SER A 35 8.67 7.18 18.05
N SER A 36 8.71 8.15 18.96
CA SER A 36 7.78 9.30 18.95
C SER A 36 7.93 10.19 17.72
N ALA A 37 9.01 10.02 16.94
CA ALA A 37 9.18 10.67 15.65
C ALA A 37 8.30 10.06 14.54
N VAL A 38 7.75 8.87 14.75
CA VAL A 38 6.88 8.18 13.79
C VAL A 38 5.43 8.49 14.11
N ARG A 39 4.77 9.21 13.20
CA ARG A 39 3.32 9.41 13.26
C ARG A 39 2.62 8.35 12.43
N HIS A 40 1.86 7.47 13.09
CA HIS A 40 1.05 6.46 12.43
C HIS A 40 -0.31 7.03 12.00
N HIS A 41 -0.51 7.20 10.70
CA HIS A 41 -1.78 7.62 10.13
C HIS A 41 -2.67 6.40 9.88
N ARG A 42 -3.86 6.39 10.50
CA ARG A 42 -4.87 5.33 10.37
C ARG A 42 -6.14 5.90 9.75
N PRO A 43 -6.13 6.18 8.43
CA PRO A 43 -7.22 6.87 7.74
C PRO A 43 -8.50 6.03 7.62
N LEU A 44 -8.39 4.71 7.79
CA LEU A 44 -9.42 3.75 7.43
C LEU A 44 -9.68 2.77 8.61
N PRO A 45 -10.44 3.18 9.64
CA PRO A 45 -10.77 2.30 10.76
C PRO A 45 -11.44 1.00 10.30
N GLY A 46 -11.03 -0.13 10.87
CA GLY A 46 -11.55 -1.46 10.53
C GLY A 46 -10.98 -2.07 9.24
N SER A 47 -10.11 -1.35 8.52
CA SER A 47 -9.38 -1.89 7.38
C SER A 47 -8.10 -2.63 7.79
N ARG A 48 -7.61 -3.50 6.91
CA ARG A 48 -6.35 -4.25 7.10
C ARG A 48 -5.45 -4.14 5.87
N HIS A 49 -4.17 -4.46 6.07
CA HIS A 49 -3.13 -4.54 5.02
C HIS A 49 -3.02 -3.22 4.24
N LEU A 50 -2.74 -2.13 4.96
CA LEU A 50 -2.63 -0.81 4.36
C LEU A 50 -1.31 -0.68 3.61
N HIS A 51 -1.37 -0.33 2.32
CA HIS A 51 -0.21 -0.10 1.46
C HIS A 51 -0.29 1.28 0.79
N PRO A 52 0.67 2.20 1.03
CA PRO A 52 0.66 3.52 0.44
C PRO A 52 1.34 3.56 -0.94
N ALA A 53 0.79 4.35 -1.86
CA ALA A 53 1.47 4.81 -3.08
C ALA A 53 1.33 6.33 -3.21
N PHE A 54 2.42 7.04 -3.50
CA PHE A 54 2.44 8.51 -3.56
C PHE A 54 2.55 9.00 -4.99
N ASP A 55 1.65 9.90 -5.38
CA ASP A 55 1.73 10.67 -6.62
C ASP A 55 2.31 12.06 -6.33
N PRO A 56 3.60 12.31 -6.64
CA PRO A 56 4.24 13.58 -6.37
C PRO A 56 3.78 14.70 -7.32
N VAL A 57 3.20 14.38 -8.49
CA VAL A 57 2.79 15.38 -9.47
C VAL A 57 1.58 16.16 -8.96
N ASP A 58 0.62 15.44 -8.40
CA ASP A 58 -0.64 16.02 -7.93
C ASP A 58 -0.75 16.10 -6.40
N GLY A 59 0.30 15.70 -5.67
CA GLY A 59 0.33 15.75 -4.21
C GLY A 59 -0.74 14.86 -3.57
N ARG A 60 -0.92 13.64 -4.10
CA ARG A 60 -1.94 12.69 -3.65
C ARG A 60 -1.31 11.43 -3.08
N VAL A 61 -1.95 10.83 -2.09
CA VAL A 61 -1.58 9.52 -1.55
C VAL A 61 -2.73 8.55 -1.77
N LEU A 62 -2.44 7.43 -2.42
CA LEU A 62 -3.30 6.27 -2.52
C LEU A 62 -3.02 5.35 -1.33
N VAL A 63 -4.06 4.76 -0.76
CA VAL A 63 -3.98 3.69 0.25
C VAL A 63 -4.75 2.48 -0.26
N SER A 64 -4.01 1.44 -0.68
CA SER A 64 -4.54 0.09 -0.90
C SER A 64 -4.90 -0.52 0.45
N HIS A 65 -6.05 -1.17 0.57
CA HIS A 65 -6.49 -1.77 1.82
C HIS A 65 -7.57 -2.82 1.59
N TRP A 66 -7.84 -3.61 2.62
CA TRP A 66 -8.92 -4.58 2.63
C TRP A 66 -9.99 -4.23 3.66
N VAL A 67 -11.26 -4.38 3.26
CA VAL A 67 -12.43 -4.31 4.15
C VAL A 67 -13.14 -5.66 4.06
N GLY A 68 -13.01 -6.47 5.10
CA GLY A 68 -13.41 -7.88 5.03
C GLY A 68 -12.61 -8.63 3.96
N GLU A 69 -13.32 -9.15 2.95
CA GLU A 69 -12.77 -9.85 1.79
C GLU A 69 -12.68 -8.98 0.53
N ALA A 70 -13.16 -7.74 0.56
CA ALA A 70 -13.07 -6.84 -0.58
C ALA A 70 -11.76 -6.04 -0.52
N HIS A 71 -11.08 -5.94 -1.66
CA HIS A 71 -9.94 -5.06 -1.85
C HIS A 71 -10.40 -3.67 -2.32
N HIS A 72 -9.76 -2.63 -1.79
CA HIS A 72 -10.15 -1.25 -2.01
C HIS A 72 -8.94 -0.33 -2.16
N TYR A 73 -9.21 0.81 -2.77
CA TYR A 73 -8.30 1.92 -2.96
C TYR A 73 -8.96 3.19 -2.43
N ALA A 74 -8.24 3.97 -1.61
CA ALA A 74 -8.67 5.30 -1.20
C ALA A 74 -7.59 6.33 -1.52
N VAL A 75 -7.96 7.43 -2.17
CA VAL A 75 -7.05 8.51 -2.58
C VAL A 75 -7.30 9.74 -1.73
N TYR A 76 -6.26 10.33 -1.18
CA TYR A 76 -6.31 11.51 -0.31
C TYR A 76 -5.40 12.62 -0.85
N ARG A 77 -5.69 13.87 -0.45
CA ARG A 77 -4.69 14.94 -0.53
C ARG A 77 -3.60 14.66 0.50
N ALA A 78 -2.34 14.75 0.10
CA ALA A 78 -1.22 14.44 0.98
C ALA A 78 -1.17 15.38 2.20
N ASP A 79 -1.41 16.67 2.01
CA ASP A 79 -1.37 17.66 3.11
C ASP A 79 -2.49 17.41 4.14
N ASP A 80 -3.71 17.12 3.69
CA ASP A 80 -4.82 16.74 4.56
C ASP A 80 -4.48 15.46 5.34
N PHE A 81 -3.92 14.46 4.65
CA PHE A 81 -3.51 13.20 5.25
C PHE A 81 -2.47 13.41 6.37
N LEU A 82 -1.48 14.26 6.12
CA LEU A 82 -0.42 14.59 7.09
C LEU A 82 -0.93 15.42 8.26
N ASP A 83 -1.97 16.22 8.06
CA ASP A 83 -2.66 16.92 9.15
C ASP A 83 -3.56 15.99 9.96
N GLY A 84 -3.85 14.79 9.45
CA GLY A 84 -4.77 13.83 10.07
C GLY A 84 -6.23 14.05 9.68
N ARG A 85 -6.48 14.79 8.61
CA ARG A 85 -7.79 14.96 7.98
C ARG A 85 -7.94 13.88 6.89
N TYR A 86 -8.69 12.82 7.19
CA TYR A 86 -8.78 11.64 6.33
C TYR A 86 -10.06 11.61 5.50
N GLU A 87 -10.42 12.71 4.84
CA GLU A 87 -11.52 12.73 3.88
C GLU A 87 -10.99 12.26 2.51
N PRO A 88 -11.44 11.09 2.00
CA PRO A 88 -10.96 10.62 0.71
C PRO A 88 -11.49 11.50 -0.42
N LEU A 89 -10.62 11.82 -1.39
CA LEU A 89 -11.01 12.38 -2.67
C LEU A 89 -11.83 11.36 -3.47
N HIS A 90 -11.38 10.11 -3.44
CA HIS A 90 -11.98 9.00 -4.16
C HIS A 90 -11.82 7.71 -3.35
N THR A 91 -12.85 6.86 -3.43
CA THR A 91 -12.80 5.48 -2.96
C THR A 91 -13.22 4.59 -4.11
N VAL A 92 -12.44 3.55 -4.38
CA VAL A 92 -12.67 2.59 -5.46
C VAL A 92 -12.67 1.19 -4.84
N VAL A 93 -13.70 0.41 -5.14
CA VAL A 93 -13.69 -1.04 -4.90
C VAL A 93 -12.92 -1.67 -6.04
N ASP A 94 -11.91 -2.48 -5.72
CA ASP A 94 -11.16 -3.21 -6.74
C ASP A 94 -11.99 -4.40 -7.24
N VAL A 95 -12.60 -4.19 -8.41
CA VAL A 95 -13.36 -5.21 -9.15
C VAL A 95 -12.52 -5.86 -10.25
N ALA A 96 -11.26 -5.45 -10.39
CA ALA A 96 -10.34 -5.98 -11.40
C ALA A 96 -9.60 -7.22 -10.88
N LEU A 97 -9.38 -7.32 -9.57
CA LEU A 97 -8.81 -8.50 -8.93
C LEU A 97 -9.71 -9.73 -9.14
N ARG A 98 -9.13 -10.78 -9.72
CA ARG A 98 -9.84 -12.02 -10.03
C ARG A 98 -9.55 -13.11 -9.02
N ASP A 99 -10.45 -14.10 -8.96
CA ASP A 99 -10.23 -15.31 -8.17
C ASP A 99 -8.92 -15.99 -8.56
N GLY A 100 -8.07 -16.27 -7.58
CA GLY A 100 -6.75 -16.88 -7.79
C GLY A 100 -5.63 -15.88 -8.12
N GLU A 101 -5.91 -14.58 -8.09
CA GLU A 101 -4.88 -13.53 -8.14
C GLU A 101 -4.61 -12.95 -6.74
N TRP A 102 -3.38 -12.48 -6.52
CA TRP A 102 -3.00 -11.75 -5.31
C TRP A 102 -2.48 -10.37 -5.68
N VAL A 103 -2.80 -9.37 -4.87
CA VAL A 103 -2.29 -8.00 -5.03
C VAL A 103 -0.82 -7.98 -4.64
N GLN A 104 0.03 -7.57 -5.57
CA GLN A 104 1.49 -7.49 -5.40
C GLN A 104 2.01 -6.04 -5.32
N GLY A 105 1.18 -5.06 -5.68
CA GLY A 105 1.51 -3.65 -5.59
C GLY A 105 0.55 -2.77 -6.37
N CYS A 106 0.71 -1.46 -6.22
CA CYS A 106 -0.03 -0.49 -7.01
C CYS A 106 0.76 0.83 -7.18
N ALA A 107 0.35 1.65 -8.13
CA ALA A 107 0.83 3.01 -8.31
C ALA A 107 -0.35 3.95 -8.62
N LEU A 108 -0.24 5.20 -8.19
CA LEU A 108 -1.14 6.29 -8.57
C LEU A 108 -0.38 7.26 -9.47
N HIS A 109 -0.95 7.59 -10.63
CA HIS A 109 -0.43 8.66 -11.46
C HIS A 109 -1.58 9.38 -12.16
N GLY A 110 -1.76 10.66 -11.83
CA GLY A 110 -2.88 11.43 -12.34
C GLY A 110 -4.20 10.82 -11.88
N ASN A 111 -5.08 10.51 -12.84
CA ASN A 111 -6.41 9.95 -12.55
C ASN A 111 -6.48 8.43 -12.72
N HIS A 112 -5.34 7.74 -12.74
CA HIS A 112 -5.26 6.30 -12.95
C HIS A 112 -4.56 5.61 -11.79
N ILE A 113 -5.14 4.50 -11.36
CA ILE A 113 -4.51 3.52 -10.47
C ILE A 113 -4.01 2.39 -11.35
N TYR A 114 -2.75 2.04 -11.22
CA TYR A 114 -2.13 0.87 -11.84
C TYR A 114 -2.01 -0.19 -10.78
N GLN A 115 -2.49 -1.39 -11.08
CA GLN A 115 -2.49 -2.51 -10.15
C GLN A 115 -1.57 -3.60 -10.69
N LEU A 116 -0.83 -4.21 -9.77
CA LEU A 116 0.02 -5.36 -10.05
C LEU A 116 -0.59 -6.57 -9.34
N THR A 117 -1.00 -7.59 -10.10
CA THR A 117 -1.45 -8.87 -9.51
C THR A 117 -0.56 -10.03 -9.94
N GLY A 118 -0.48 -11.07 -9.13
CA GLY A 118 0.32 -12.25 -9.46
C GLY A 118 0.57 -13.18 -8.29
N LYS A 119 1.11 -14.38 -8.58
CA LYS A 119 1.50 -15.37 -7.57
C LYS A 119 2.98 -15.69 -7.70
N GLY A 120 3.74 -15.65 -6.61
CA GLY A 120 5.17 -15.98 -6.62
C GLY A 120 5.51 -17.48 -6.55
N TYR A 121 4.49 -18.36 -6.49
CA TYR A 121 4.67 -19.78 -6.18
C TYR A 121 3.81 -20.69 -7.05
N THR A 122 4.41 -21.70 -7.67
CA THR A 122 3.65 -22.88 -8.11
C THR A 122 3.32 -23.78 -6.91
N ASP A 123 2.37 -24.71 -7.09
CA ASP A 123 2.13 -25.75 -6.09
C ASP A 123 3.30 -26.76 -6.05
N GLU A 124 3.29 -27.69 -5.09
CA GLU A 124 4.35 -28.72 -4.94
C GLU A 124 4.58 -29.57 -6.21
N ALA A 125 3.61 -29.60 -7.14
CA ALA A 125 3.68 -30.35 -8.39
C ALA A 125 4.09 -29.50 -9.61
N GLY A 126 4.12 -28.18 -9.49
CA GLY A 126 4.34 -27.26 -10.60
C GLY A 126 5.80 -26.83 -10.75
N ALA A 127 6.27 -26.77 -11.99
CA ALA A 127 7.52 -26.08 -12.29
C ALA A 127 7.31 -24.58 -12.08
N ASN A 128 8.10 -23.96 -11.19
CA ASN A 128 8.17 -22.50 -11.10
C ASN A 128 8.21 -21.91 -12.53
N PRO A 129 7.55 -20.77 -12.79
CA PRO A 129 7.61 -20.14 -14.09
C PRO A 129 9.09 -20.02 -14.51
N PRO A 130 9.42 -20.26 -15.80
CA PRO A 130 10.79 -20.07 -16.27
C PRO A 130 11.33 -18.72 -15.79
N SER A 131 12.62 -18.64 -15.44
CA SER A 131 13.22 -17.34 -15.08
C SER A 131 12.97 -16.36 -16.23
N GLY A 132 12.12 -15.37 -15.98
CA GLY A 132 11.44 -14.51 -16.95
C GLY A 132 10.58 -13.47 -16.22
N GLY A 133 9.71 -12.75 -16.93
CA GLY A 133 8.99 -11.55 -16.46
C GLY A 133 8.04 -11.66 -15.26
N GLY A 134 8.07 -12.77 -14.49
CA GLY A 134 7.19 -13.04 -13.36
C GLY A 134 5.76 -13.42 -13.77
N ASP A 135 4.99 -13.95 -12.83
CA ASP A 135 3.54 -14.25 -12.99
C ASP A 135 2.70 -12.99 -12.75
N THR A 136 3.14 -11.88 -13.34
CA THR A 136 2.59 -10.57 -13.05
C THR A 136 1.65 -10.13 -14.16
N TYR A 137 0.40 -9.83 -13.81
CA TYR A 137 -0.61 -9.28 -14.71
C TYR A 137 -0.72 -7.76 -14.46
N VAL A 138 -0.75 -6.99 -15.54
CA VAL A 138 -0.99 -5.54 -15.57
C VAL A 138 -2.30 -5.27 -16.30
#